data_AF-A0A7S2PEC4-F1
#
_entry.id   AF-A0A7S2PEC4-F1
#
_cell.length_a   1.000
_cell.length_b   1.000
_cell.length_c   1.000
_cell.angle_alpha   90.00
_cell.angle_beta   90.00
_cell.angle_gamma   90.00
#
_symmetry.space_group_name_H-M   'P 1'
#
loop_
_entity.id
_entity.type
_entity.pdbx_description
1 polymer ?
#
loop_
_entity_poly.entity_id
_entity_poly.type
_entity_poly.pdbx_seq_one_letter_code
_entity_poly.pdbx_strand_id
1 'polypeptide(L)'
;DSLRRGVPLHRLFAGCGRVLRTRPDTLTFAEQAQLFDTSHRVDTFDFFISHVCSTPGAKKYLTLVMEQLGLLAFATEAAVCSGILVLQACCVELPRIEAHFGFFDIGFECALSFWEF
;
A
#
# COMPACT_ATOMS: atom_id res chain seq x y z
N ASP A 1 -21.27 12.89 19.68
CA ASP A 1 -20.86 12.22 18.41
C ASP A 1 -20.15 13.09 17.36
N SER A 2 -19.40 14.16 17.72
CA SER A 2 -18.82 15.08 16.71
C SER A 2 -17.29 15.21 16.69
N LEU A 3 -16.56 14.35 17.39
CA LEU A 3 -15.11 14.49 17.56
C LEU A 3 -14.24 13.77 16.51
N ARG A 4 -14.84 13.02 15.58
CA ARG A 4 -14.08 12.27 14.57
C ARG A 4 -13.63 13.20 13.45
N ARG A 5 -12.34 13.54 13.45
CA ARG A 5 -11.70 14.34 12.40
C ARG A 5 -10.51 13.59 11.83
N GLY A 6 -10.39 13.60 10.51
CA GLY A 6 -9.33 12.95 9.76
C GLY A 6 -8.57 13.94 8.87
N VAL A 7 -7.39 13.54 8.42
CA VAL A 7 -6.60 14.26 7.41
C VAL A 7 -6.47 13.33 6.20
N PRO A 8 -6.74 13.83 4.98
CA PRO A 8 -6.69 12.96 3.81
C PRO A 8 -5.25 12.56 3.49
N LEU A 9 -5.06 11.30 3.08
CA LEU A 9 -3.73 10.70 2.84
C LEU A 9 -2.89 11.49 1.84
N HIS A 10 -3.48 12.01 0.76
CA HIS A 10 -2.75 12.79 -0.24
C HIS A 10 -2.12 14.07 0.36
N ARG A 11 -2.81 14.76 1.29
CA ARG A 11 -2.23 15.92 1.99
C ARG A 11 -1.15 15.50 2.97
N LEU A 12 -1.35 14.36 3.64
CA LEU A 12 -0.37 13.81 4.55
C LEU A 12 0.95 13.49 3.82
N PHE A 13 0.87 12.85 2.66
CA PHE A 13 2.04 12.53 1.83
C PHE A 13 2.66 13.76 1.16
N ALA A 14 1.85 14.69 0.64
CA ALA A 14 2.38 15.95 0.06
C ALA A 14 3.18 16.78 1.08
N GLY A 15 2.79 16.71 2.36
CA GLY A 15 3.54 17.31 3.46
C GLY A 15 4.64 16.43 4.06
N CYS A 16 4.98 15.29 3.45
CA CYS A 16 5.90 14.28 3.98
C CYS A 16 5.61 13.92 5.46
N GLY A 17 4.34 13.80 5.84
CA GLY A 17 3.94 13.53 7.22
C GLY A 17 4.22 14.66 8.21
N ARG A 18 4.34 15.92 7.76
CA ARG A 18 4.58 17.10 8.63
C ARG A 18 3.59 17.13 9.79
N VAL A 19 2.31 16.89 9.53
CA VAL A 19 1.25 16.84 10.56
C VAL A 19 1.54 15.81 11.65
N LEU A 20 2.08 14.64 11.30
CA LEU A 20 2.44 13.59 12.26
C LEU A 20 3.71 13.93 13.06
N ARG A 21 4.58 14.78 12.49
CA ARG A 21 5.87 15.18 13.06
C ARG A 21 5.75 16.42 13.95
N THR A 22 4.72 17.24 13.74
CA THR A 22 4.45 18.42 14.54
C THR A 22 3.85 18.03 15.90
N ARG A 23 4.46 18.51 16.99
CA ARG A 23 3.91 18.34 18.34
C ARG A 23 2.92 19.48 18.59
N PRO A 24 1.63 19.20 18.80
CA PRO A 24 0.63 20.24 19.03
C PRO A 24 0.92 21.03 20.33
N ASP A 25 1.50 20.37 21.33
CA ASP A 25 1.81 20.95 22.64
C ASP A 25 2.86 22.08 22.58
N THR A 26 3.66 22.13 21.52
CA THR A 26 4.70 23.16 21.32
C THR A 26 4.24 24.32 20.45
N LEU A 27 3.01 24.27 19.93
CA LEU A 27 2.46 25.27 19.01
C LEU A 27 1.72 26.39 19.76
N THR A 28 1.72 27.59 19.19
CA THR A 28 0.85 28.68 19.62
C THR A 28 -0.61 28.37 19.34
N PHE A 29 -1.54 29.06 20.02
CA PHE A 29 -2.98 28.88 19.78
C PHE A 29 -3.39 29.11 18.32
N ALA A 30 -2.75 30.07 17.63
CA ALA A 30 -3.02 30.33 16.22
C ALA A 30 -2.57 29.17 15.32
N GLU A 31 -1.39 28.59 15.58
CA GLU A 31 -0.88 27.44 14.83
C GLU A 31 -1.65 26.16 15.14
N GLN A 32 -2.12 25.99 16.37
CA GLN A 32 -3.02 24.89 16.74
C GLN A 32 -4.36 25.00 16.00
N ALA A 33 -4.93 26.20 15.90
CA ALA A 33 -6.14 26.43 15.12
C ALA A 33 -5.92 26.12 13.63
N GLN A 34 -4.78 26.53 13.06
CA GLN A 34 -4.42 26.21 11.68
C GLN A 34 -4.26 24.69 11.46
N LEU A 35 -3.66 24.00 12.42
CA LEU A 35 -3.52 22.53 12.38
C LEU A 35 -4.89 21.85 12.51
N PHE A 36 -5.78 22.37 13.35
CA PHE A 36 -7.14 21.87 13.47
C PHE A 36 -7.93 22.03 12.16
N ASP A 37 -7.79 23.17 11.49
CA ASP A 37 -8.45 23.46 10.20
C ASP A 37 -7.94 22.57 9.06
N THR A 38 -6.72 22.03 9.14
CA THR A 38 -6.26 21.04 8.16
C THR A 38 -6.97 19.69 8.24
N SER A 39 -7.65 19.39 9.35
CA SER A 39 -8.47 18.18 9.51
C SER A 39 -9.93 18.46 9.14
N HIS A 40 -10.65 17.45 8.65
CA HIS A 40 -12.08 17.55 8.33
C HIS A 40 -12.85 16.45 9.07
N ARG A 41 -14.16 16.65 9.24
CA ARG A 41 -15.02 15.66 9.89
C ARG A 41 -15.14 14.43 9.00
N VAL A 42 -14.98 13.25 9.58
CA VAL A 42 -15.06 11.96 8.87
C VAL A 42 -15.96 11.00 9.64
N ASP A 43 -16.75 10.23 8.90
CA ASP A 43 -17.65 9.23 9.49
C ASP A 43 -16.89 7.92 9.79
N THR A 44 -15.92 7.59 8.94
CA THR A 44 -15.05 6.41 9.00
C THR A 44 -13.57 6.78 8.88
N PHE A 45 -12.70 5.97 9.45
CA PHE A 45 -11.25 6.09 9.31
C PHE A 45 -10.73 4.88 8.53
N ASP A 46 -10.03 5.12 7.43
CA ASP A 46 -9.32 4.06 6.71
C ASP A 46 -8.09 3.58 7.49
N PHE A 47 -7.42 4.52 8.16
CA PHE A 47 -6.25 4.26 9.00
C PHE A 47 -6.34 5.05 10.30
N PHE A 48 -6.15 4.37 11.42
CA PHE A 48 -6.03 4.99 12.73
C PHE A 48 -4.59 4.93 13.21
N ILE A 49 -3.94 6.09 13.27
CA ILE A 49 -2.63 6.23 13.93
C ILE A 49 -2.87 6.78 15.33
N SER A 50 -2.62 5.96 16.35
CA SER A 50 -2.74 6.43 17.73
C SER A 50 -1.68 7.49 18.02
N HIS A 51 -2.09 8.57 18.68
CA HIS A 51 -1.18 9.65 19.09
C HIS A 51 -0.36 9.30 20.34
N VAL A 52 -0.35 8.05 20.82
CA VAL A 52 0.34 7.65 22.06
C VAL A 52 1.80 8.11 22.00
N CYS A 53 2.15 8.92 23.00
CA CYS A 53 3.12 10.03 22.91
C CYS A 53 4.60 9.64 22.91
N SER A 54 4.94 8.36 22.69
CA SER A 54 6.34 7.91 22.75
C SER A 54 6.96 7.66 21.37
N THR A 55 6.15 7.37 20.35
CA THR A 55 6.69 7.04 19.02
C THR A 55 6.91 8.32 18.19
N PRO A 56 8.13 8.58 17.70
CA PRO A 56 8.42 9.71 16.82
C PRO A 56 7.51 9.75 15.60
N GLY A 57 7.02 10.94 15.24
CA GLY A 57 6.14 11.16 14.09
C GLY A 57 6.71 10.64 12.77
N ALA A 58 8.03 10.66 12.61
CA ALA A 58 8.72 10.11 11.44
C ALA A 58 8.53 8.59 11.31
N LYS A 59 8.51 7.85 12.42
CA LYS A 59 8.26 6.40 12.40
C LYS A 59 6.82 6.10 11.99
N LYS A 60 5.85 6.86 12.51
CA LYS A 60 4.43 6.75 12.13
C LYS A 60 4.23 7.03 10.64
N TYR A 61 4.92 8.04 10.11
CA TYR A 61 4.91 8.33 8.68
C TYR A 61 5.52 7.20 7.87
N LEU A 62 6.67 6.67 8.28
CA LEU A 62 7.33 5.56 7.58
C LEU A 62 6.47 4.30 7.55
N THR A 63 5.81 3.95 8.66
CA THR A 63 4.86 2.83 8.70
C THR A 63 3.71 3.03 7.71
N LEU A 64 3.14 4.23 7.66
CA LEU A 64 2.03 4.53 6.74
C LEU A 64 2.47 4.57 5.27
N VAL A 65 3.70 5.02 5.01
CA VAL A 65 4.35 4.93 3.70
C VAL A 65 4.57 3.47 3.30
N MET A 66 5.13 2.63 4.19
CA MET A 66 5.38 1.21 3.92
C MET A 66 4.09 0.42 3.67
N GLU A 67 3.04 0.68 4.44
CA GLU A 67 1.72 0.08 4.22
C GLU A 67 1.18 0.41 2.82
N GLN A 68 1.27 1.68 2.42
CA GLN A 68 0.81 2.12 1.10
C GLN A 68 1.72 1.63 -0.03
N LEU A 69 3.04 1.55 0.20
CA LEU A 69 4.00 0.97 -0.72
C LEU A 69 3.80 -0.53 -0.89
N GLY A 70 3.37 -1.25 0.15
CA GLY A 70 3.01 -2.67 0.03
C GLY A 70 1.85 -2.86 -0.96
N LEU A 71 0.83 -2.02 -0.88
CA LEU A 71 -0.27 -2.00 -1.85
C LEU A 71 0.19 -1.61 -3.25
N LEU A 72 1.05 -0.61 -3.38
CA LEU A 72 1.59 -0.19 -4.69
C LEU A 72 2.47 -1.28 -5.30
N ALA A 73 3.35 -1.90 -4.52
CA ALA A 73 4.20 -3.00 -4.94
C ALA A 73 3.37 -4.20 -5.41
N PHE A 74 2.31 -4.54 -4.67
CA PHE A 74 1.35 -5.57 -5.06
C PHE A 74 0.64 -5.21 -6.38
N ALA A 75 0.18 -3.97 -6.52
CA ALA A 75 -0.48 -3.52 -7.74
C ALA A 75 0.45 -3.53 -8.96
N THR A 76 1.72 -3.13 -8.78
CA THR A 76 2.71 -3.17 -9.86
C THR A 76 3.05 -4.61 -10.26
N GLU A 77 3.21 -5.51 -9.29
CA GLU A 77 3.46 -6.93 -9.57
C GLU A 77 2.30 -7.55 -10.34
N ALA A 78 1.06 -7.32 -9.86
CA ALA A 78 -0.14 -7.80 -10.53
C ALA A 78 -0.25 -7.28 -11.97
N ALA A 79 0.11 -6.01 -12.21
CA ALA A 79 0.10 -5.42 -13.55
C ALA A 79 1.16 -6.07 -14.47
N VAL A 80 2.37 -6.31 -13.95
CA VAL A 80 3.45 -6.99 -14.70
C VAL A 80 3.05 -8.42 -15.04
N CYS A 81 2.60 -9.20 -14.06
CA CYS A 81 2.13 -10.58 -14.29
C CYS A 81 0.99 -10.64 -15.31
N SER A 82 0.01 -9.75 -15.18
CA SER A 82 -1.11 -9.67 -16.13
C SER A 82 -0.64 -9.30 -17.53
N GLY A 83 0.30 -8.36 -17.65
CA GLY A 83 0.88 -7.96 -18.92
C GLY A 83 1.63 -9.09 -19.62
N ILE A 84 2.39 -9.89 -18.86
CA ILE A 84 3.08 -11.07 -19.38
C ILE A 84 2.06 -12.11 -19.87
N LEU A 85 1.01 -12.40 -19.10
CA LEU A 85 -0.03 -13.34 -19.50
C LEU A 85 -0.77 -12.90 -20.77
N VAL A 86 -1.07 -11.61 -20.91
CA VAL A 86 -1.69 -11.05 -22.12
C VAL A 86 -0.74 -11.11 -23.30
N LEU A 87 0.54 -10.80 -23.11
CA LEU A 87 1.56 -10.92 -24.16
C LEU A 87 1.71 -12.37 -24.63
N GLN A 88 1.69 -13.33 -23.71
CA GLN A 88 1.68 -14.77 -24.04
C GLN A 88 0.40 -15.15 -24.80
N ALA A 89 -0.77 -14.67 -24.38
CA ALA A 89 -2.03 -14.98 -25.04
C ALA A 89 -2.16 -14.36 -26.45
N CYS A 90 -1.53 -13.20 -26.70
CA CYS A 90 -1.72 -12.44 -27.94
C CYS A 90 -0.55 -12.55 -28.93
N CYS A 91 0.69 -12.80 -28.47
CA CYS A 91 1.88 -12.60 -29.31
C CYS A 91 2.85 -13.78 -29.34
N VAL A 92 2.81 -14.72 -28.39
CA VAL A 92 3.78 -15.83 -28.31
C VAL A 92 3.09 -17.13 -27.87
N GLU A 93 2.89 -18.06 -28.80
CA GLU A 93 2.66 -19.46 -28.42
C GLU A 93 3.96 -20.03 -27.84
N LEU A 94 4.06 -20.06 -26.51
CA LEU A 94 5.13 -20.79 -25.84
C LEU A 94 4.96 -22.28 -26.15
N PRO A 95 6.04 -23.02 -26.49
CA PRO A 95 5.95 -24.46 -26.63
C PRO A 95 5.46 -25.05 -25.30
N ARG A 96 4.21 -25.52 -25.29
CA ARG A 96 3.63 -26.23 -24.15
C ARG A 96 4.22 -27.63 -24.16
N ILE A 97 5.14 -27.87 -23.24
CA ILE A 97 5.57 -29.22 -22.92
C ILE A 97 4.63 -29.71 -21.81
N GLU A 98 3.92 -30.81 -22.07
CA GLU A 98 3.15 -31.49 -21.04
C GLU A 98 4.14 -32.11 -20.04
N ALA A 99 4.25 -31.50 -18.87
CA ALA A 99 5.09 -32.03 -17.81
C ALA A 99 4.22 -32.95 -16.93
N HIS A 100 4.54 -34.24 -16.96
CA HIS A 100 3.96 -35.21 -16.03
C HIS A 100 4.78 -35.18 -14.73
N PHE A 101 4.23 -34.55 -13.69
CA PHE A 101 4.76 -34.68 -12.34
C PHE A 101 4.01 -35.78 -11.60
N GLY A 102 4.74 -36.81 -11.17
CA GLY A 102 4.22 -37.90 -10.35
C GLY A 102 5.09 -38.10 -9.11
N PHE A 103 4.47 -38.07 -7.94
CA PHE A 103 5.03 -38.64 -6.72
C PHE A 103 3.91 -39.49 -6.09
N PHE A 104 4.15 -40.79 -5.92
CA PHE A 104 3.15 -41.78 -5.46
C PHE A 104 1.85 -41.83 -6.29
N ASP A 105 1.92 -42.31 -7.54
CA ASP A 105 0.78 -42.72 -8.41
C ASP A 105 -0.36 -41.69 -8.67
N ILE A 106 -0.25 -40.46 -8.15
CA ILE A 106 -1.16 -39.36 -8.45
C ILE A 106 -0.44 -38.42 -9.42
N GLY A 107 -0.69 -38.59 -10.71
CA GLY A 107 -0.20 -37.69 -11.75
C GLY A 107 -1.03 -36.40 -11.78
N PHE A 108 -0.36 -35.25 -11.76
CA PHE A 108 -0.97 -33.97 -12.13
C PHE A 108 -0.41 -33.55 -13.49
N GLU A 109 -1.31 -33.41 -14.47
CA GLU A 109 -0.97 -32.77 -15.74
C GLU A 109 -0.88 -31.26 -15.50
N CYS A 110 0.32 -30.69 -15.66
CA CYS A 110 0.47 -29.24 -15.68
C CYS A 110 1.22 -28.80 -16.95
N ALA A 111 0.67 -27.77 -17.60
CA ALA A 111 1.33 -27.11 -18.72
C ALA A 111 2.27 -26.04 -18.15
N LEU A 112 3.57 -26.32 -18.14
CA LEU A 112 4.60 -25.33 -17.79
C LEU A 112 5.09 -24.63 -19.05
N SER A 113 5.15 -23.30 -18.99
CA SER A 113 5.68 -22.48 -20.09
C SER A 113 7.07 -21.98 -19.67
N PHE A 114 8.11 -22.35 -20.40
CA PHE A 114 9.49 -21.92 -20.13
C PHE A 114 9.92 -20.82 -21.10
N TRP A 115 10.65 -19.82 -20.59
CA TRP A 115 11.48 -18.95 -21.41
C TRP A 115 12.84 -19.63 -21.60
N GLU A 116 13.18 -20.01 -22.83
CA GLU A 116 14.57 -20.37 -23.16
C GLU A 116 15.41 -19.09 -23.18
N PHE A 117 16.47 -19.05 -22.36
CA PHE A 117 17.46 -17.98 -22.32
C PHE A 117 18.52 -18.17 -23.40
#